data_AF-A0A349KTL2-F1
#
_entry.id   AF-A0A349KTL2-F1
#
_cell.length_a   1.000
_cell.length_b   1.000
_cell.length_c   1.000
_cell.angle_alpha   90.00
_cell.angle_beta   90.00
_cell.angle_gamma   90.00
#
_symmetry.space_group_name_H-M   'P 1'
#
loop_
_entity.id
_entity.type
_entity.pdbx_description
1 polymer ?
#
loop_
_entity_poly.entity_id
_entity_poly.type
_entity_poly.pdbx_seq_one_letter_code
_entity_poly.pdbx_strand_id
1 'polypeptide(L)' 'MPRIGSFLRERVAVLDDPRSIGEALKGSELGEFWKCRVGDWRLICEIRDKKILITVLSLGNRREV' A
#
# COMPACT_ATOMS: atom_id res chain seq x y z
N MET A 1 -0.14 -18.75 0.25
CA MET A 1 0.54 -17.50 -0.16
C MET A 1 -0.37 -16.32 0.10
N PRO A 2 0.09 -15.22 0.72
CA PRO A 2 -0.76 -14.06 0.92
C PRO A 2 -1.10 -13.44 -0.44
N ARG A 3 -2.40 -13.25 -0.72
CA ARG A 3 -2.94 -12.79 -2.03
C ARG A 3 -2.70 -11.30 -2.30
N ILE A 4 -1.52 -10.78 -1.99
CA ILE A 4 -1.17 -9.37 -2.19
C ILE A 4 -1.26 -9.00 -3.67
N GLY A 5 -0.75 -9.85 -4.57
CA GLY A 5 -0.83 -9.61 -6.02
C GLY A 5 -2.25 -9.53 -6.56
N SER A 6 -3.15 -10.40 -6.09
CA SER A 6 -4.58 -10.32 -6.44
C SER A 6 -5.23 -9.06 -5.87
N PHE A 7 -4.94 -8.70 -4.62
CA PHE A 7 -5.44 -7.45 -4.05
C PHE A 7 -5.02 -6.23 -4.88
N LEU A 8 -3.74 -6.15 -5.28
CA LEU A 8 -3.25 -5.04 -6.09
C LEU A 8 -3.97 -4.96 -7.45
N ARG A 9 -4.15 -6.09 -8.14
CA ARG A 9 -4.80 -6.12 -9.47
C ARG A 9 -6.32 -5.94 -9.42
N GLU A 10 -6.99 -6.62 -8.51
CA GLU A 10 -8.46 -6.71 -8.49
C GLU A 10 -9.09 -5.58 -7.69
N ARG A 11 -8.35 -4.96 -6.77
CA ARG A 11 -8.88 -3.93 -5.88
C ARG A 11 -8.21 -2.58 -5.97
N VAL A 12 -6.93 -2.51 -6.31
CA VAL A 12 -6.22 -1.21 -6.36
C VAL A 12 -6.15 -0.67 -7.78
N ALA A 13 -5.84 -1.51 -8.76
CA ALA A 13 -5.71 -1.10 -10.16
C ALA A 13 -7.02 -0.62 -10.80
N VAL A 14 -8.17 -0.92 -10.19
CA VAL A 14 -9.51 -0.51 -10.67
C VAL A 14 -10.02 0.78 -10.02
N LEU A 15 -9.26 1.39 -9.11
CA LEU A 15 -9.68 2.61 -8.41
C LEU A 15 -9.27 3.85 -9.18
N ASP A 16 -10.15 4.86 -9.18
CA ASP A 16 -9.86 6.18 -9.73
C ASP A 16 -8.74 6.87 -8.95
N ASP A 17 -8.74 6.73 -7.62
CA ASP A 17 -7.65 7.17 -6.74
C ASP A 17 -7.15 6.01 -5.86
N PRO A 18 -5.94 5.47 -6.12
CA PRO A 18 -5.35 4.39 -5.31
C PRO A 18 -5.01 4.84 -3.88
N ARG A 19 -5.03 6.14 -3.55
CA ARG A 19 -4.85 6.63 -2.18
C ARG A 19 -6.03 6.29 -1.27
N SER A 20 -7.20 5.98 -1.84
CA SER A 20 -8.42 5.63 -1.10
C SER A 20 -8.34 4.32 -0.31
N ILE A 21 -7.35 3.45 -0.59
CA ILE A 21 -7.21 2.15 0.08
C ILE A 21 -6.36 2.19 1.36
N GLY A 22 -5.87 3.36 1.76
CA GLY A 22 -5.00 3.48 2.92
C GLY A 22 -4.84 4.91 3.41
N GLU A 23 -3.88 5.08 4.29
CA GLU A 23 -3.58 6.35 4.94
C GLU A 23 -2.14 6.76 4.66
N ALA A 24 -1.91 8.06 4.46
CA ALA A 24 -0.56 8.61 4.43
C ALA A 24 0.18 8.32 5.74
N LEU A 25 1.47 7.98 5.66
CA LEU A 25 2.31 7.92 6.83
C LEU A 25 2.54 9.33 7.41
N LYS A 26 2.57 9.42 8.74
CA LYS A 26 2.81 10.67 9.46
C LYS A 26 4.31 10.89 9.62
N GLY A 27 4.76 12.13 9.43
CA GLY A 27 6.15 12.54 9.58
C GLY A 27 6.62 13.36 8.38
N SER A 28 7.47 14.37 8.62
CA SER A 28 7.93 15.32 7.59
C SER A 28 8.66 14.65 6.42
N GLU A 29 9.25 13.48 6.63
CA GLU A 29 9.99 12.71 5.62
C GLU A 29 9.20 11.53 5.06
N LEU A 30 7.97 11.28 5.53
CA LEU A 30 7.18 10.09 5.19
C LEU A 30 5.87 10.39 4.47
N GLY A 31 5.56 11.67 4.22
CA GLY A 31 4.28 12.10 3.63
C GLY A 31 4.02 11.58 2.20
N GLU A 32 5.06 11.09 1.52
CA GLU A 32 4.96 10.46 0.18
C GLU A 32 4.58 8.98 0.24
N PHE A 33 4.60 8.37 1.44
CA PHE A 33 4.29 6.95 1.63
C PHE A 33 2.88 6.75 2.15
N TRP A 34 2.21 5.75 1.60
CA TRP A 34 0.90 5.27 2.00
C TRP A 34 1.01 3.93 2.69
N LYS A 35 0.22 3.74 3.74
CA LYS A 35 0.07 2.46 4.43
C LYS A 35 -1.31 1.89 4.18
N CYS A 36 -1.38 0.65 3.72
CA CYS A 36 -2.64 -0.07 3.57
C CYS A 36 -2.58 -1.47 4.19
N ARG A 37 -3.76 -2.03 4.46
CA ARG A 37 -3.91 -3.34 5.10
C ARG A 37 -4.50 -4.34 4.11
N VAL A 38 -3.85 -5.51 4.00
CA VAL A 38 -4.31 -6.64 3.17
C VAL A 38 -4.33 -7.89 4.04
N GLY A 39 -5.50 -8.20 4.60
CA GLY A 39 -5.62 -9.24 5.62
C GLY A 39 -4.76 -8.92 6.84
N ASP A 40 -3.81 -9.81 7.16
CA ASP A 40 -2.88 -9.66 8.28
C ASP A 40 -1.58 -8.92 7.94
N TRP A 41 -1.46 -8.46 6.69
CA TRP A 41 -0.28 -7.76 6.19
C TRP A 41 -0.50 -6.25 6.17
N ARG A 42 0.56 -5.51 6.51
CA ARG A 42 0.66 -4.06 6.27
C ARG A 42 1.64 -3.83 5.12
N LEU A 43 1.20 -3.08 4.13
CA LEU A 43 2.04 -2.64 3.03
C LEU A 43 2.37 -1.17 3.25
N ILE A 44 3.61 -0.79 2.94
CA ILE A 44 4.02 0.58 2.76
C ILE A 44 4.28 0.76 1.26
N CYS A 45 3.60 1.74 0.67
CA CYS A 45 3.56 1.98 -0.75
C CYS A 45 3.92 3.43 -1.05
N GLU A 46 4.70 3.67 -2.10
CA GLU A 46 4.82 4.99 -2.71
C GLU A 46 3.79 5.08 -3.87
N ILE A 47 3.07 6.20 -4.00
CA ILE A 47 2.12 6.44 -5.10
C ILE A 47 2.64 7.60 -5.95
N ARG A 48 3.05 7.31 -7.18
CA ARG A 48 3.60 8.31 -8.12
C ARG A 48 2.55 8.72 -9.16
N ASP A 49 2.11 9.98 -9.14
CA ASP A 49 1.04 10.44 -10.06
C ASP A 49 1.47 10.47 -11.53
N LYS A 50 2.76 10.64 -11.81
CA LYS A 50 3.29 10.69 -13.20
C LYS A 50 3.44 9.31 -13.85
N LYS A 51 3.39 8.23 -13.05
CA LYS A 51 3.42 6.82 -13.47
C LYS A 51 2.77 6.01 -12.35
N ILE A 52 1.56 5.47 -12.54
CA ILE A 52 0.88 4.66 -11.51
C ILE A 52 1.74 3.42 -11.20
N LEU A 53 2.58 3.53 -10.17
CA LEU A 53 3.53 2.53 -9.71
C LEU A 53 3.37 2.42 -8.21
N ILE A 54 2.98 1.25 -7.74
CA ILE A 54 2.83 0.93 -6.32
C ILE A 54 4.01 0.05 -5.92
N THR A 55 4.97 0.64 -5.22
CA THR A 55 6.16 -0.07 -4.74
C THR A 55 5.97 -0.51 -3.31
N VAL A 56 5.88 -1.81 -3.07
CA VAL A 56 5.82 -2.36 -1.71
C VAL A 56 7.22 -2.33 -1.09
N LEU A 57 7.42 -1.47 -0.09
CA LEU A 57 8.73 -1.26 0.56
C LEU A 57 9.00 -2.22 1.72
N SER A 58 7.94 -2.67 2.41
CA SER A 58 8.05 -3.60 3.53
C SER A 58 6.75 -4.38 3.73
N LEU A 59 6.89 -5.61 4.23
CA LEU A 59 5.80 -6.51 4.58
C LEU A 59 5.99 -6.98 6.02
N GLY A 60 5.07 -6.59 6.90
CA GLY A 60 5.04 -7.04 8.29
C GLY A 60 3.80 -7.89 8.57
N ASN A 61 3.98 -9.04 9.23
CA ASN A 61 2.89 -9.84 9.76
C ASN A 61 2.56 -9.39 11.20
N ARG A 62 1.28 -9.34 11.58
CA ARG A 62 0.86 -8.95 12.94
C ARG A 62 1.39 -9.87 14.04
N ARG A 63 1.94 -11.05 13.72
CA ARG A 63 2.60 -11.96 14.67
C ARG A 63 4.06 -11.60 14.98
N GLU A 64 4.67 -10.66 14.28
CA GLU A 64 6.08 -10.24 14.50
C GLU A 64 6.21 -8.86 15.20
N VAL A 65 5.12 -8.35 15.80
CA VAL A 65 5.11 -7.13 16.64
C VAL A 65 4.40 -7.40 17.95
#